data_AF-A0A5S4GGS1-F1
#
_entry.id   AF-A0A5S4GGS1-F1
#
_cell.length_a   1.000
_cell.length_b   1.000
_cell.length_c   1.000
_cell.angle_alpha   90.00
_cell.angle_beta   90.00
_cell.angle_gamma   90.00
#
_symmetry.space_group_name_H-M   'P 1'
#
loop_
_entity.id
_entity.type
_entity.pdbx_description
1 polymer ?
#
loop_
_entity_poly.entity_id
_entity_poly.type
_entity_poly.pdbx_seq_one_letter_code
_entity_poly.pdbx_strand_id
1 'polypeptide(L)'
;MRRVFTTVTAHAVQDGPQSREFVVLDILADEDSPSQQDLAHRLGINRTIMVRLLDRLQETGYVVRTRNPANRRTYVLSLTEAGRSALDGMRHAVAARDARLTGALTEPERQRLTALLTKVVADDGPSAIHSIEHLIAQAHYRLRRLGDHRLAAHGLRTRHFALLPALDRLGPCPQEQLARYLHLTEPAAASLIEELVKAGIVSRGQDPHDRRRYALQLTDLGRARIPAVREALDSMEHDLDDILGPDGAQELRTLLTKLLS
;
A
#
# COMPACT_ATOMS: atom_id res chain seq x y z
N MET A 1 8.00 4.16 9.10
CA MET A 1 7.08 3.41 8.20
C MET A 1 5.84 4.20 7.80
N ARG A 2 4.91 4.58 8.70
CA ARG A 2 3.68 5.31 8.32
C ARG A 2 3.93 6.58 7.49
N ARG A 3 4.94 7.41 7.81
CA ARG A 3 5.30 8.60 7.01
C ARG A 3 5.91 8.27 5.64
N VAL A 4 6.74 7.23 5.52
CA VAL A 4 7.26 6.73 4.22
C VAL A 4 6.08 6.36 3.34
N PHE A 5 5.18 5.58 3.90
CA PHE A 5 3.98 5.17 3.20
C PHE A 5 3.10 6.36 2.92
N THR A 6 2.85 7.32 3.82
CA THR A 6 2.06 8.51 3.47
C THR A 6 2.72 9.34 2.35
N THR A 7 4.05 9.52 2.33
CA THR A 7 4.72 10.28 1.27
C THR A 7 4.72 9.54 -0.07
N VAL A 8 5.04 8.25 -0.05
CA VAL A 8 5.10 7.38 -1.25
C VAL A 8 3.70 7.05 -1.74
N THR A 9 2.78 6.70 -0.85
CA THR A 9 1.37 6.44 -1.18
C THR A 9 0.61 7.72 -1.48
N ALA A 10 0.84 8.89 -0.91
CA ALA A 10 0.13 10.10 -1.36
C ALA A 10 0.40 10.40 -2.85
N HIS A 11 1.62 10.13 -3.33
CA HIS A 11 1.97 10.20 -4.75
C HIS A 11 1.45 8.96 -5.52
N ALA A 12 1.47 7.77 -4.92
CA ALA A 12 0.92 6.55 -5.50
C ALA A 12 -0.59 6.34 -5.25
N VAL A 13 -1.32 7.31 -4.70
CA VAL A 13 -2.77 7.25 -4.38
C VAL A 13 -3.55 8.25 -5.21
N GLN A 14 -2.90 9.30 -5.74
CA GLN A 14 -3.48 10.00 -6.89
C GLN A 14 -3.49 9.08 -8.13
N ASP A 15 -2.52 8.15 -8.23
CA ASP A 15 -2.49 7.04 -9.20
C ASP A 15 -1.97 5.75 -8.56
N GLY A 16 -2.87 4.95 -7.95
CA GLY A 16 -2.60 3.57 -7.50
C GLY A 16 -1.61 2.81 -8.39
N PRO A 17 -0.74 1.97 -7.80
CA PRO A 17 0.66 1.78 -8.21
C PRO A 17 0.88 1.94 -9.72
N GLN A 18 1.21 3.17 -10.13
CA GLN A 18 1.74 3.54 -11.45
C GLN A 18 1.02 2.86 -12.63
N SER A 19 -0.21 3.31 -12.91
CA SER A 19 -1.17 2.91 -13.95
C SER A 19 -1.15 1.43 -14.35
N ARG A 20 -2.25 0.71 -14.13
CA ARG A 20 -2.47 -0.65 -14.67
C ARG A 20 -2.15 -0.75 -16.17
N GLU A 21 -2.23 0.37 -16.89
CA GLU A 21 -1.79 0.52 -18.28
C GLU A 21 -0.28 0.24 -18.44
N PHE A 22 0.58 0.87 -17.64
CA PHE A 22 2.02 0.65 -17.66
C PHE A 22 2.37 -0.83 -17.44
N VAL A 23 1.78 -1.47 -16.43
CA VAL A 23 1.98 -2.91 -16.16
C VAL A 23 1.58 -3.78 -17.37
N VAL A 24 0.43 -3.49 -17.98
CA VAL A 24 -0.06 -4.24 -19.14
C VAL A 24 0.86 -4.03 -20.34
N LEU A 25 1.26 -2.78 -20.61
CA LEU A 25 2.14 -2.47 -21.73
C LEU A 25 3.52 -3.11 -21.54
N ASP A 26 4.06 -3.06 -20.33
CA ASP A 26 5.37 -3.63 -19.99
C ASP A 26 5.39 -5.15 -20.19
N ILE A 27 4.35 -5.86 -19.75
CA ILE A 27 4.20 -7.30 -20.01
C ILE A 27 4.11 -7.61 -21.50
N LEU A 28 3.33 -6.83 -22.25
CA LEU A 28 3.17 -7.01 -23.69
C LEU A 28 4.42 -6.60 -24.49
N ALA A 29 5.38 -5.90 -23.87
CA ALA A 29 6.67 -5.59 -24.48
C ALA A 29 7.60 -6.81 -24.48
N ASP A 30 7.52 -7.63 -23.45
CA ASP A 30 8.31 -8.87 -23.33
C ASP A 30 7.72 -9.98 -24.20
N GLU A 31 6.39 -10.17 -24.14
CA GLU A 31 5.71 -11.20 -24.91
C GLU A 31 4.24 -10.85 -25.18
N ASP A 32 3.80 -11.10 -26.41
CA ASP A 32 2.38 -11.03 -26.78
C ASP A 32 1.53 -11.95 -25.89
N SER A 33 0.38 -11.46 -25.43
CA SER A 33 -0.52 -12.29 -24.63
C SER A 33 -1.50 -13.06 -25.53
N PRO A 34 -1.66 -14.38 -25.36
CA PRO A 34 -2.54 -15.19 -26.19
C PRO A 34 -4.04 -14.91 -25.96
N SER A 35 -4.39 -14.27 -24.83
CA SER A 35 -5.74 -13.79 -24.54
C SER A 35 -5.79 -12.78 -23.39
N GLN A 36 -6.83 -11.94 -23.37
CA GLN A 36 -7.15 -11.09 -22.22
C GLN A 36 -7.36 -11.87 -20.90
N GLN A 37 -7.79 -13.15 -20.98
CA GLN A 37 -8.01 -13.98 -19.79
C GLN A 37 -6.68 -14.43 -19.19
N ASP A 38 -5.70 -14.74 -20.04
CA ASP A 38 -4.33 -15.02 -19.64
C ASP A 38 -3.72 -13.80 -18.92
N LEU A 39 -3.82 -12.62 -19.55
CA LEU A 39 -3.32 -11.38 -18.96
C LEU A 39 -3.99 -11.03 -17.62
N ALA A 40 -5.32 -11.21 -17.52
CA ALA A 40 -6.07 -11.01 -16.28
C ALA A 40 -5.59 -11.94 -15.15
N HIS A 41 -5.34 -13.22 -15.50
CA HIS A 41 -4.84 -14.22 -14.56
C HIS A 41 -3.41 -13.89 -14.09
N ARG A 42 -2.50 -13.59 -15.03
CA ARG A 42 -1.11 -13.21 -14.73
C ARG A 42 -1.02 -12.00 -13.79
N LEU A 43 -1.96 -11.05 -13.92
CA LEU A 43 -1.96 -9.81 -13.15
C LEU A 43 -2.86 -9.80 -11.92
N GLY A 44 -3.59 -10.88 -11.63
CA GLY A 44 -4.59 -10.90 -10.55
C GLY A 44 -5.68 -9.84 -10.70
N ILE A 45 -5.91 -9.33 -11.91
CA ILE A 45 -6.90 -8.30 -12.21
C ILE A 45 -8.20 -8.98 -12.61
N ASN A 46 -9.32 -8.62 -11.98
CA ASN A 46 -10.62 -9.16 -12.38
C ASN A 46 -10.92 -8.84 -13.85
N ARG A 47 -11.45 -9.84 -14.58
CA ARG A 47 -11.82 -9.77 -16.00
C ARG A 47 -12.54 -8.48 -16.40
N THR A 48 -13.49 -7.98 -15.60
CA THR A 48 -14.25 -6.77 -15.93
C THR A 48 -13.36 -5.53 -16.00
N ILE A 49 -12.38 -5.45 -15.08
CA ILE A 49 -11.40 -4.36 -15.05
C ILE A 49 -10.43 -4.51 -16.22
N MET A 50 -9.98 -5.74 -16.51
CA MET A 50 -9.07 -6.02 -17.62
C MET A 50 -9.68 -5.65 -18.98
N VAL A 51 -10.95 -5.98 -19.22
CA VAL A 51 -11.65 -5.62 -20.47
C VAL A 51 -11.64 -4.11 -20.67
N ARG A 52 -12.09 -3.33 -19.66
CA ARG A 52 -12.13 -1.87 -19.73
C ARG A 52 -10.74 -1.25 -19.94
N LEU A 53 -9.73 -1.84 -19.32
CA LEU A 53 -8.34 -1.41 -19.45
C LEU A 53 -7.83 -1.62 -20.89
N LEU A 54 -8.02 -2.83 -21.43
CA LEU A 54 -7.58 -3.14 -22.79
C LEU A 54 -8.39 -2.40 -23.85
N ASP A 55 -9.68 -2.13 -23.61
CA ASP A 55 -10.50 -1.32 -24.52
C ASP A 55 -9.92 0.10 -24.61
N ARG A 56 -9.59 0.71 -23.48
CA ARG A 56 -8.94 2.03 -23.44
C ARG A 56 -7.57 2.02 -24.12
N LEU A 57 -6.74 1.02 -23.84
CA LEU A 57 -5.41 0.89 -24.46
C LEU A 57 -5.48 0.69 -25.98
N GLN A 58 -6.56 0.09 -26.47
CA GLN A 58 -6.82 -0.04 -27.90
C GLN A 58 -7.35 1.28 -28.49
N GLU A 59 -8.24 1.98 -27.78
CA GLU A 59 -8.76 3.31 -28.16
C GLU A 59 -7.65 4.37 -28.25
N THR A 60 -6.66 4.32 -27.35
CA THR A 60 -5.46 5.18 -27.40
C THR A 60 -4.45 4.72 -28.45
N GLY A 61 -4.68 3.58 -29.09
CA GLY A 61 -3.82 3.02 -30.13
C GLY A 61 -2.54 2.38 -29.61
N TYR A 62 -2.45 2.03 -28.31
CA TYR A 62 -1.26 1.42 -27.72
C TYR A 62 -1.24 -0.11 -27.84
N VAL A 63 -2.40 -0.74 -27.86
CA VAL A 63 -2.56 -2.20 -28.00
C VAL A 63 -3.41 -2.52 -29.22
N VAL A 64 -3.07 -3.61 -29.92
CA VAL A 64 -3.90 -4.18 -30.98
C VAL A 64 -4.39 -5.57 -30.60
N ARG A 65 -5.62 -5.90 -31.01
CA ARG A 65 -6.23 -7.22 -30.85
C ARG A 65 -6.29 -7.94 -32.19
N THR A 66 -5.50 -8.99 -32.35
CA THR A 66 -5.52 -9.82 -33.56
C THR A 66 -6.24 -11.13 -33.27
N ARG A 67 -7.07 -11.63 -34.21
CA ARG A 67 -7.73 -12.94 -34.05
C ARG A 67 -6.68 -14.01 -33.79
N ASN A 68 -6.83 -14.76 -32.70
CA ASN A 68 -5.89 -15.83 -32.39
C ASN A 68 -6.06 -16.99 -33.42
N PRO A 69 -4.99 -17.36 -34.16
CA PRO A 69 -5.08 -18.39 -35.19
C PRO A 69 -5.30 -19.80 -34.62
N ALA A 70 -4.81 -20.08 -33.41
CA ALA A 70 -4.98 -21.35 -32.73
C ALA A 70 -6.37 -21.48 -32.06
N ASN A 71 -7.00 -20.36 -31.71
CA ASN A 71 -8.35 -20.34 -31.16
C ASN A 71 -9.10 -19.06 -31.58
N ARG A 72 -9.93 -19.14 -32.62
CA ARG A 72 -10.65 -17.97 -33.15
C ARG A 72 -11.62 -17.32 -32.16
N ARG A 73 -11.91 -17.93 -31.01
CA ARG A 73 -12.75 -17.35 -29.94
C ARG A 73 -11.98 -16.38 -29.04
N THR A 74 -10.65 -16.31 -29.17
CA THR A 74 -9.79 -15.40 -28.42
C THR A 74 -9.06 -14.43 -29.35
N TYR A 75 -8.43 -13.42 -28.74
CA TYR A 75 -7.61 -12.43 -29.42
C TYR A 75 -6.21 -12.45 -28.81
N VAL A 76 -5.20 -12.48 -29.67
CA VAL A 76 -3.81 -12.19 -29.30
C VAL A 76 -3.71 -10.68 -29.09
N LEU A 77 -3.09 -10.28 -27.98
CA LEU A 77 -2.85 -8.91 -27.60
C LEU A 77 -1.38 -8.59 -27.86
N SER A 78 -1.10 -7.52 -28.61
CA SER A 78 0.25 -7.09 -28.94
C SER A 78 0.37 -5.57 -28.80
N LEU A 79 1.56 -5.07 -28.50
CA LEU A 79 1.84 -3.63 -28.56
C LEU A 79 1.86 -3.12 -29.99
N THR A 80 1.36 -1.90 -30.19
CA THR A 80 1.65 -1.11 -31.38
C THR A 80 2.97 -0.35 -31.22
N GLU A 81 3.47 0.26 -32.29
CA GLU A 81 4.63 1.17 -32.20
C GLU A 81 4.36 2.36 -31.28
N ALA A 82 3.14 2.92 -31.34
CA ALA A 82 2.72 3.98 -30.41
C ALA A 82 2.69 3.49 -28.97
N GLY A 83 2.28 2.24 -28.73
CA GLY A 83 2.30 1.61 -27.40
C GLY A 83 3.71 1.41 -26.86
N ARG A 84 4.66 1.01 -27.71
CA ARG A 84 6.08 0.90 -27.35
C ARG A 84 6.69 2.26 -26.98
N SER A 85 6.44 3.29 -27.80
CA SER A 85 6.91 4.64 -27.51
C SER A 85 6.29 5.21 -26.23
N ALA A 86 5.00 4.96 -26.00
CA ALA A 86 4.32 5.35 -24.75
C ALA A 86 4.94 4.64 -23.54
N LEU A 87 5.22 3.34 -23.65
CA LEU A 87 5.87 2.56 -22.61
C LEU A 87 7.26 3.12 -22.25
N ASP A 88 8.07 3.48 -23.24
CA ASP A 88 9.39 4.08 -22.97
C ASP A 88 9.26 5.42 -22.22
N GLY A 89 8.29 6.25 -22.59
CA GLY A 89 7.97 7.48 -21.85
C GLY A 89 7.55 7.20 -20.40
N MET A 90 6.73 6.17 -20.18
CA MET A 90 6.34 5.72 -18.85
C MET A 90 7.54 5.21 -18.05
N ARG A 91 8.42 4.39 -18.63
CA ARG A 91 9.65 3.88 -18.00
C ARG A 91 10.55 5.02 -17.54
N HIS A 92 10.75 6.05 -18.38
CA HIS A 92 11.50 7.25 -18.00
C HIS A 92 10.85 8.00 -16.83
N ALA A 93 9.52 8.15 -16.83
CA ALA A 93 8.80 8.80 -15.74
C ALA A 93 8.86 8.01 -14.42
N VAL A 94 8.82 6.68 -14.48
CA VAL A 94 9.04 5.78 -13.33
C VAL A 94 10.46 5.95 -12.80
N ALA A 95 11.48 5.82 -13.65
CA ALA A 95 12.87 5.93 -13.26
C ALA A 95 13.21 7.31 -12.65
N ALA A 96 12.68 8.39 -13.22
CA ALA A 96 12.89 9.73 -12.71
C ALA A 96 12.27 9.93 -11.31
N ARG A 97 11.13 9.28 -11.03
CA ARG A 97 10.51 9.32 -9.68
C ARG A 97 11.28 8.48 -8.69
N ASP A 98 11.67 7.27 -9.06
CA ASP A 98 12.51 6.41 -8.24
C ASP A 98 13.83 7.10 -7.87
N ALA A 99 14.48 7.76 -8.83
CA ALA A 99 15.71 8.52 -8.59
C ALA A 99 15.50 9.67 -7.60
N ARG A 100 14.37 10.40 -7.68
CA ARG A 100 14.03 11.44 -6.70
C ARG A 100 13.75 10.85 -5.33
N LEU A 101 12.99 9.77 -5.25
CA LEU A 101 12.64 9.10 -3.99
C LEU A 101 13.89 8.55 -3.29
N THR A 102 14.80 7.96 -4.06
CA THR A 102 15.97 7.24 -3.54
C THR A 102 17.27 8.04 -3.61
N GLY A 103 17.19 9.35 -3.80
CA GLY A 103 18.36 10.24 -3.91
C GLY A 103 19.24 10.26 -2.64
N ALA A 104 18.66 9.94 -1.48
CA ALA A 104 19.38 9.82 -0.20
C ALA A 104 20.08 8.46 0.00
N LEU A 105 19.90 7.50 -0.93
CA LEU A 105 20.52 6.18 -0.87
C LEU A 105 21.67 6.07 -1.86
N THR A 106 22.72 5.34 -1.45
CA THR A 106 23.77 4.85 -2.34
C THR A 106 23.26 3.72 -3.23
N GLU A 107 24.00 3.38 -4.29
CA GLU A 107 23.62 2.28 -5.19
C GLU A 107 23.52 0.92 -4.48
N PRO A 108 24.47 0.51 -3.61
CA PRO A 108 24.33 -0.72 -2.83
C PRO A 108 23.09 -0.71 -1.93
N GLU A 109 22.74 0.45 -1.36
CA GLU A 109 21.54 0.59 -0.51
C GLU A 109 20.24 0.48 -1.30
N ARG A 110 20.20 1.01 -2.54
CA ARG A 110 19.06 0.83 -3.45
C ARG A 110 18.88 -0.65 -3.80
N GLN A 111 19.95 -1.32 -4.20
CA GLN A 111 19.91 -2.77 -4.51
C GLN A 111 19.43 -3.58 -3.31
N ARG A 112 19.91 -3.24 -2.12
CA ARG A 112 19.52 -3.90 -0.88
C ARG A 112 18.06 -3.65 -0.51
N LEU A 113 17.59 -2.42 -0.63
CA LEU A 113 16.19 -2.07 -0.41
C LEU A 113 15.27 -2.82 -1.38
N THR A 114 15.61 -2.86 -2.66
CA THR A 114 14.89 -3.64 -3.68
C THR A 114 14.82 -5.12 -3.32
N ALA A 115 15.94 -5.71 -2.89
CA ALA A 115 15.98 -7.12 -2.50
C ALA A 115 15.08 -7.42 -1.29
N LEU A 116 15.12 -6.57 -0.26
CA LEU A 116 14.28 -6.73 0.94
C LEU A 116 12.80 -6.55 0.61
N LEU A 117 12.42 -5.49 -0.11
CA LEU A 117 11.02 -5.27 -0.47
C LEU A 117 10.48 -6.35 -1.40
N THR A 118 11.30 -6.85 -2.34
CA THR A 118 10.91 -7.98 -3.20
C THR A 118 10.56 -9.21 -2.38
N LYS A 119 11.33 -9.55 -1.34
CA LYS A 119 10.99 -10.66 -0.42
C LYS A 119 9.66 -10.43 0.28
N VAL A 120 9.39 -9.20 0.74
CA VAL A 120 8.10 -8.87 1.38
C VAL A 120 6.93 -9.05 0.41
N VAL A 121 7.11 -8.71 -0.87
CA VAL A 121 6.06 -8.74 -1.90
C VAL A 121 5.88 -10.11 -2.58
N ALA A 122 6.88 -11.00 -2.53
CA ALA A 122 7.02 -12.19 -3.37
C ALA A 122 5.80 -13.14 -3.46
N ASP A 123 4.93 -13.17 -2.45
CA ASP A 123 3.69 -13.96 -2.44
C ASP A 123 2.55 -13.37 -3.30
N ASP A 124 2.64 -12.11 -3.74
CA ASP A 124 1.63 -11.46 -4.58
C ASP A 124 1.92 -11.63 -6.10
N GLY A 125 2.90 -12.48 -6.47
CA GLY A 125 3.29 -12.81 -7.84
C GLY A 125 4.45 -11.97 -8.38
N PRO A 126 5.04 -12.34 -9.55
CA PRO A 126 6.11 -11.57 -10.15
C PRO A 126 5.62 -10.17 -10.53
N SER A 127 6.23 -9.14 -9.92
CA SER A 127 6.03 -7.75 -10.35
C SER A 127 6.81 -7.53 -11.64
N ALA A 128 6.12 -7.19 -12.74
CA ALA A 128 6.75 -6.73 -13.96
C ALA A 128 7.56 -5.42 -13.74
N ILE A 129 7.20 -4.66 -12.70
CA ILE A 129 7.83 -3.38 -12.38
C ILE A 129 8.88 -3.56 -11.28
N HIS A 130 10.15 -3.33 -11.61
CA HIS A 130 11.27 -3.29 -10.67
C HIS A 130 11.56 -1.88 -10.12
N SER A 131 10.50 -1.16 -9.71
CA SER A 131 10.62 0.18 -9.11
C SER A 131 10.58 0.10 -7.59
N ILE A 132 11.44 0.87 -6.92
CA ILE A 132 11.46 0.97 -5.46
C ILE A 132 10.17 1.62 -4.95
N GLU A 133 9.67 2.67 -5.61
CA GLU A 133 8.37 3.29 -5.30
C GLU A 133 7.24 2.24 -5.37
N HIS A 134 7.22 1.43 -6.44
CA HIS A 134 6.23 0.37 -6.61
C HIS A 134 6.32 -0.70 -5.50
N LEU A 135 7.52 -1.19 -5.23
CA LEU A 135 7.76 -2.20 -4.20
C LEU A 135 7.37 -1.72 -2.79
N ILE A 136 7.62 -0.44 -2.47
CA ILE A 136 7.15 0.17 -1.22
C ILE A 136 5.62 0.17 -1.17
N ALA A 137 4.95 0.55 -2.27
CA ALA A 137 3.49 0.55 -2.32
C ALA A 137 2.91 -0.87 -2.14
N GLN A 138 3.44 -1.88 -2.84
CA GLN A 138 2.99 -3.27 -2.71
C GLN A 138 3.22 -3.82 -1.31
N ALA A 139 4.41 -3.61 -0.74
CA ALA A 139 4.71 -4.01 0.62
C ALA A 139 3.73 -3.35 1.62
N HIS A 140 3.38 -2.08 1.43
CA HIS A 140 2.37 -1.40 2.24
C HIS A 140 1.01 -2.09 2.17
N TYR A 141 0.50 -2.33 0.96
CA TYR A 141 -0.81 -2.95 0.75
C TYR A 141 -0.88 -4.34 1.37
N ARG A 142 0.16 -5.15 1.16
CA ARG A 142 0.27 -6.49 1.73
C ARG A 142 0.26 -6.46 3.26
N LEU A 143 1.15 -5.69 3.87
CA LEU A 143 1.25 -5.59 5.33
C LEU A 143 -0.05 -5.05 5.94
N ARG A 144 -0.70 -4.08 5.29
CA ARG A 144 -2.01 -3.60 5.70
C ARG A 144 -3.07 -4.68 5.61
N ARG A 145 -3.13 -5.45 4.51
CA ARG A 145 -4.11 -6.54 4.32
C ARG A 145 -3.97 -7.60 5.42
N LEU A 146 -2.74 -7.99 5.73
CA LEU A 146 -2.45 -8.94 6.80
C LEU A 146 -2.86 -8.40 8.17
N GLY A 147 -2.51 -7.16 8.49
CA GLY A 147 -2.90 -6.51 9.74
C GLY A 147 -4.42 -6.31 9.88
N ASP A 148 -5.10 -5.89 8.82
CA ASP A 148 -6.56 -5.73 8.78
C ASP A 148 -7.26 -7.08 8.99
N HIS A 149 -6.75 -8.18 8.39
CA HIS A 149 -7.29 -9.52 8.58
C HIS A 149 -7.19 -10.00 10.03
N ARG A 150 -6.03 -9.81 10.68
CA ARG A 150 -5.81 -10.19 12.08
C ARG A 150 -6.72 -9.42 13.04
N LEU A 151 -6.99 -8.16 12.74
CA LEU A 151 -7.82 -7.31 13.60
C LEU A 151 -9.33 -7.41 13.34
N ALA A 152 -9.74 -8.03 12.24
CA ALA A 152 -11.14 -8.05 11.82
C ALA A 152 -12.07 -8.63 12.91
N ALA A 153 -11.63 -9.68 13.59
CA ALA A 153 -12.37 -10.32 14.70
C ALA A 153 -12.60 -9.38 15.90
N HIS A 154 -11.83 -8.30 16.01
CA HIS A 154 -11.93 -7.30 17.07
C HIS A 154 -12.64 -6.02 16.63
N GLY A 155 -13.20 -5.99 15.41
CA GLY A 155 -13.83 -4.79 14.84
C GLY A 155 -12.81 -3.67 14.57
N LEU A 156 -11.53 -4.02 14.46
CA LEU A 156 -10.43 -3.08 14.28
C LEU A 156 -9.81 -3.21 12.89
N ARG A 157 -9.02 -2.20 12.52
CA ARG A 157 -8.24 -2.13 11.28
C ARG A 157 -6.85 -1.59 11.61
N THR A 158 -5.85 -1.85 10.78
CA THR A 158 -4.46 -1.37 10.92
C THR A 158 -4.39 0.14 11.13
N ARG A 159 -5.32 0.91 10.56
CA ARG A 159 -5.40 2.37 10.78
C ARG A 159 -5.71 2.78 12.23
N HIS A 160 -6.24 1.87 13.04
CA HIS A 160 -6.51 2.06 14.47
C HIS A 160 -5.32 1.68 15.37
N PHE A 161 -4.29 0.99 14.84
CA PHE A 161 -3.16 0.47 15.64
C PHE A 161 -2.50 1.51 16.54
N ALA A 162 -2.30 2.73 16.05
CA ALA A 162 -1.64 3.77 16.83
C ALA A 162 -2.58 4.49 17.79
N LEU A 163 -3.90 4.44 17.58
CA LEU A 163 -4.88 5.21 18.35
C LEU A 163 -5.10 4.65 19.74
N LEU A 164 -5.31 3.33 19.87
CA LEU A 164 -5.60 2.71 21.16
C LEU A 164 -4.41 2.83 22.13
N PRO A 165 -3.16 2.46 21.76
CA PRO A 165 -2.00 2.65 22.63
C PRO A 165 -1.69 4.12 22.94
N ALA A 166 -2.00 5.05 22.03
CA ALA A 166 -1.83 6.48 22.28
C ALA A 166 -2.85 6.99 23.31
N LEU A 167 -4.13 6.63 23.17
CA LEU A 167 -5.17 6.98 24.15
C LEU A 167 -4.91 6.33 25.51
N ASP A 168 -4.43 5.08 25.54
CA ASP A 168 -4.02 4.41 26.77
C ASP A 168 -2.90 5.16 27.50
N ARG A 169 -1.90 5.63 26.75
CA ARG A 169 -0.76 6.38 27.28
C ARG A 169 -1.11 7.81 27.69
N LEU A 170 -1.89 8.52 26.89
CA LEU A 170 -2.27 9.90 27.15
C LEU A 170 -3.34 10.02 28.23
N GLY A 171 -4.10 8.94 28.48
CA GLY A 171 -5.32 9.01 29.27
C GLY A 171 -6.40 9.86 28.59
N PRO A 172 -7.44 10.28 29.32
CA PRO A 172 -8.45 11.21 28.81
C PRO A 172 -7.83 12.47 28.20
N CYS A 173 -8.00 12.68 26.90
CA CYS A 173 -7.41 13.83 26.22
C CYS A 173 -8.30 14.42 25.12
N PRO A 174 -8.18 15.73 24.82
CA PRO A 174 -8.84 16.34 23.67
C PRO A 174 -8.40 15.73 22.34
N GLN A 175 -9.27 15.80 21.34
CA GLN A 175 -8.99 15.29 19.99
C GLN A 175 -7.75 15.94 19.38
N GLU A 176 -7.54 17.24 19.60
CA GLU A 176 -6.41 18.00 19.06
C GLU A 176 -5.07 17.50 19.63
N GLN A 177 -5.07 17.06 20.89
CA GLN A 177 -3.89 16.50 21.53
C GLN A 177 -3.55 15.13 20.93
N LEU A 178 -4.54 14.26 20.74
CA LEU A 178 -4.35 12.96 20.12
C LEU A 178 -3.88 13.08 18.66
N ALA A 179 -4.49 13.98 17.88
CA ALA A 179 -4.10 14.25 16.50
C ALA A 179 -2.65 14.73 16.42
N ARG A 180 -2.26 15.67 17.28
CA ARG A 180 -0.88 16.16 17.37
C ARG A 180 0.11 15.06 17.75
N TYR A 181 -0.23 14.24 18.75
CA TYR A 181 0.61 13.13 19.21
C TYR A 181 0.85 12.08 18.11
N LEU A 182 -0.15 11.83 17.27
CA LEU A 182 -0.08 10.85 16.18
C LEU A 182 0.32 11.44 14.82
N HIS A 183 0.60 12.74 14.77
CA HIS A 183 0.86 13.48 13.53
C HIS A 183 -0.24 13.27 12.48
N LEU A 184 -1.49 13.31 12.91
CA LEU A 184 -2.67 13.20 12.04
C LEU A 184 -3.18 14.59 11.70
N THR A 185 -3.72 14.72 10.48
CA THR A 185 -4.55 15.88 10.14
C THR A 185 -5.87 15.81 10.92
N GLU A 186 -6.47 16.97 11.16
CA GLU A 186 -7.73 17.06 11.91
C GLU A 186 -8.88 16.25 11.26
N PRO A 187 -9.09 16.29 9.92
CA PRO A 187 -10.11 15.45 9.29
C PRO A 187 -9.84 13.95 9.43
N ALA A 188 -8.57 13.52 9.33
CA ALA A 188 -8.20 12.12 9.49
C ALA A 188 -8.40 11.63 10.93
N ALA A 189 -8.04 12.47 11.92
CA ALA A 189 -8.29 12.16 13.32
C ALA A 189 -9.80 12.04 13.59
N ALA A 190 -10.60 13.03 13.17
CA ALA A 190 -12.04 13.04 13.36
C ALA A 190 -12.72 11.78 12.80
N SER A 191 -12.39 11.40 11.55
CA SER A 191 -12.94 10.21 10.91
C SER A 191 -12.60 8.92 11.67
N LEU A 192 -11.35 8.75 12.09
CA LEU A 192 -10.93 7.56 12.83
C LEU A 192 -11.57 7.50 14.23
N ILE A 193 -11.70 8.64 14.90
CA ILE A 193 -12.33 8.73 16.22
C ILE A 193 -13.82 8.40 16.11
N GLU A 194 -14.51 8.92 15.10
CA GLU A 194 -15.92 8.63 14.88
C GLU A 194 -16.17 7.12 14.68
N GLU A 195 -15.31 6.43 13.94
CA GLU A 195 -15.35 4.98 13.79
C GLU A 195 -15.22 4.24 15.13
N LEU A 196 -14.26 4.65 15.96
CA LEU A 196 -14.02 4.04 17.27
C LEU A 196 -15.14 4.35 18.28
N VAL A 197 -15.75 5.54 18.20
CA VAL A 197 -16.93 5.90 19.01
C VAL A 197 -18.14 5.07 18.60
N LYS A 198 -18.40 4.94 17.30
CA LYS A 198 -19.49 4.11 16.77
C LYS A 198 -19.31 2.64 17.15
N ALA A 199 -18.07 2.16 17.21
CA ALA A 199 -17.75 0.80 17.65
C ALA A 199 -17.77 0.62 19.19
N GLY A 200 -18.02 1.68 19.97
CA GLY A 200 -18.01 1.63 21.43
C GLY A 200 -16.62 1.41 22.05
N ILE A 201 -15.55 1.59 21.27
CA ILE A 201 -14.15 1.41 21.70
C ILE A 201 -13.63 2.67 22.39
N VAL A 202 -14.10 3.84 21.94
CA VAL A 202 -13.81 5.15 22.52
C VAL A 202 -15.11 5.83 22.93
N SER A 203 -15.10 6.56 24.02
CA SER A 203 -16.19 7.45 24.43
C SER A 203 -15.73 8.91 24.46
N ARG A 204 -16.69 9.82 24.35
CA ARG A 204 -16.50 11.26 24.58
C ARG A 204 -16.95 11.55 26.02
N GLY A 205 -16.01 11.63 26.94
CA GLY A 205 -16.23 11.98 28.35
C GLY A 205 -16.03 13.47 28.62
N GLN A 206 -16.18 13.90 29.88
CA GLN A 206 -15.86 15.27 30.28
C GLN A 206 -14.34 15.44 30.40
N ASP A 207 -13.79 16.53 29.85
CA ASP A 207 -12.38 16.86 30.03
C ASP A 207 -12.09 17.19 31.51
N PRO A 208 -11.07 16.56 32.14
CA PRO A 208 -10.72 16.79 33.55
C PRO A 208 -10.30 18.23 33.88
N HIS A 209 -9.84 18.99 32.90
CA HIS A 209 -9.28 20.34 33.06
C HIS A 209 -10.22 21.42 32.53
N ASP A 210 -11.14 21.08 31.61
CA ASP A 210 -12.14 22.01 31.08
C ASP A 210 -13.48 21.33 30.81
N ARG A 211 -14.44 21.53 31.72
CA ARG A 211 -15.79 20.94 31.65
C ARG A 211 -16.59 21.28 30.39
N ARG A 212 -16.17 22.31 29.62
CA ARG A 212 -16.82 22.74 28.37
C ARG A 212 -16.32 21.95 27.16
N ARG A 213 -15.29 21.12 27.34
CA ARG A 213 -14.68 20.28 26.31
C ARG A 213 -14.91 18.81 26.60
N TYR A 214 -14.99 18.03 25.52
CA TYR A 214 -15.01 16.58 25.62
C TYR A 214 -13.59 16.03 25.56
N ALA A 215 -13.30 15.04 26.40
CA ALA A 215 -12.09 14.23 26.32
C ALA A 215 -12.41 12.85 25.73
N LEU A 216 -11.57 12.40 24.82
CA LEU A 216 -11.60 11.04 24.29
C LEU A 216 -11.02 10.09 25.34
N GLN A 217 -11.72 9.00 25.58
CA GLN A 217 -11.32 7.99 26.56
C GLN A 217 -11.56 6.59 25.99
N LEU A 218 -10.67 5.65 26.32
CA LEU A 218 -10.95 4.24 26.05
C LEU A 218 -12.10 3.78 26.96
N THR A 219 -13.04 3.04 26.39
CA THR A 219 -14.00 2.25 27.16
C THR A 219 -13.34 0.98 27.70
N ASP A 220 -14.05 0.21 28.53
CA ASP A 220 -13.56 -1.10 28.97
C ASP A 220 -13.40 -2.06 27.79
N LEU A 221 -14.31 -1.97 26.80
CA LEU A 221 -14.18 -2.68 25.54
C LEU A 221 -12.90 -2.27 24.82
N GLY A 222 -12.60 -0.97 24.73
CA GLY A 222 -11.39 -0.48 24.07
C GLY A 222 -10.11 -0.92 24.76
N ARG A 223 -10.05 -0.87 26.09
CA ARG A 223 -8.94 -1.41 26.89
C ARG A 223 -8.75 -2.91 26.64
N ALA A 224 -9.84 -3.68 26.60
CA ALA A 224 -9.80 -5.11 26.32
C ALA A 224 -9.31 -5.47 24.90
N ARG A 225 -9.26 -4.50 23.95
CA ARG A 225 -8.68 -4.71 22.61
C ARG A 225 -7.20 -4.40 22.51
N ILE A 226 -6.58 -3.76 23.50
CA ILE A 226 -5.14 -3.45 23.47
C ILE A 226 -4.27 -4.70 23.33
N PRO A 227 -4.51 -5.82 24.06
CA PRO A 227 -3.72 -7.04 23.89
C PRO A 227 -3.75 -7.57 22.45
N ALA A 228 -4.92 -7.59 21.82
CA ALA A 228 -5.06 -8.02 20.43
C ALA A 228 -4.32 -7.12 19.43
N VAL A 229 -4.29 -5.80 19.69
CA VAL A 229 -3.49 -4.87 18.87
C VAL A 229 -1.99 -5.16 19.02
N ARG A 230 -1.52 -5.44 20.24
CA ARG A 230 -0.11 -5.79 20.49
C ARG A 230 0.24 -7.11 19.84
N GLU A 231 -0.56 -8.15 20.04
CA GLU A 231 -0.37 -9.47 19.42
C GLU A 231 -0.35 -9.39 17.89
N ALA A 232 -1.22 -8.58 17.28
CA ALA A 232 -1.21 -8.38 15.84
C ALA A 232 0.07 -7.68 15.35
N LEU A 233 0.60 -6.71 16.11
CA LEU A 233 1.87 -6.05 15.79
C LEU A 233 3.05 -7.01 15.94
N ASP A 234 3.12 -7.74 17.05
CA ASP A 234 4.19 -8.69 17.34
C ASP A 234 4.19 -9.83 16.29
N SER A 235 3.01 -10.32 15.90
CA SER A 235 2.88 -11.33 14.84
C SER A 235 3.31 -10.79 13.48
N MET A 236 2.98 -9.53 13.16
CA MET A 236 3.42 -8.93 11.90
C MET A 236 4.93 -8.69 11.86
N GLU A 237 5.54 -8.37 12.99
CA GLU A 237 6.99 -8.22 13.12
C GLU A 237 7.67 -9.59 12.97
N HIS A 238 7.15 -10.62 13.64
CA HIS A 238 7.63 -11.99 13.52
C HIS A 238 7.54 -12.53 12.08
N ASP A 239 6.41 -12.36 11.38
CA ASP A 239 6.28 -12.74 9.97
C ASP A 239 7.33 -12.05 9.10
N LEU A 240 7.62 -10.78 9.39
CA LEU A 240 8.58 -9.99 8.62
C LEU A 240 10.00 -10.49 8.85
N ASP A 241 10.35 -10.84 10.09
CA ASP A 241 11.63 -11.45 10.44
C ASP A 241 11.79 -12.84 9.79
N ASP A 242 10.73 -13.65 9.76
CA ASP A 242 10.75 -14.95 9.07
C ASP A 242 11.00 -14.79 7.56
N ILE A 243 10.41 -13.76 6.93
CA ILE A 243 10.57 -13.49 5.50
C ILE A 243 11.96 -12.91 5.18
N LEU A 244 12.45 -11.98 6.01
CA LEU A 244 13.66 -11.21 5.72
C LEU A 244 14.93 -11.83 6.29
N GLY A 245 14.80 -12.72 7.28
CA GLY A 245 15.88 -13.27 8.07
C GLY A 245 16.31 -12.34 9.21
N PRO A 246 17.32 -12.78 10.00
CA PRO A 246 17.82 -12.00 11.13
C PRO A 246 18.28 -10.61 10.68
N ASP A 247 17.92 -9.59 11.45
CA ASP A 247 18.19 -8.16 11.21
C ASP A 247 17.53 -7.54 9.96
N GLY A 248 16.85 -8.33 9.13
CA GLY A 248 16.29 -7.86 7.86
C GLY A 248 15.21 -6.79 8.02
N ALA A 249 14.34 -6.91 9.03
CA ALA A 249 13.34 -5.89 9.34
C ALA A 249 13.98 -4.57 9.80
N GLN A 250 15.04 -4.65 10.60
CA GLN A 250 15.78 -3.49 11.10
C GLN A 250 16.55 -2.78 9.97
N GLU A 251 17.16 -3.56 9.07
CA GLU A 251 17.81 -3.04 7.86
C GLU A 251 16.80 -2.33 6.95
N LEU A 252 15.66 -2.98 6.66
CA LEU A 252 14.57 -2.39 5.89
C LEU A 252 14.10 -1.07 6.52
N ARG A 253 13.90 -1.04 7.84
CA ARG A 253 13.52 0.17 8.56
C ARG A 253 14.56 1.28 8.42
N THR A 254 15.84 0.94 8.49
CA THR A 254 16.95 1.91 8.34
C THR A 254 16.94 2.54 6.95
N LEU A 255 16.87 1.72 5.90
CA LEU A 255 16.83 2.18 4.51
C LEU A 255 15.58 3.02 4.23
N LEU A 256 14.40 2.57 4.67
CA LEU A 256 13.15 3.33 4.53
C LEU A 256 13.17 4.65 5.31
N THR A 257 13.91 4.72 6.42
CA THR A 257 14.05 5.97 7.20
C THR A 257 14.93 6.97 6.46
N LYS A 258 15.99 6.52 5.78
CA LYS A 258 16.83 7.39 4.95
C LYS A 258 16.05 8.06 3.81
N LEU A 259 15.00 7.42 3.29
CA LEU A 259 14.10 8.01 2.29
C LEU A 259 13.24 9.17 2.82
N LEU A 260 13.14 9.33 4.15
CA LEU A 260 12.38 10.40 4.80
C LEU A 260 13.22 11.57 5.30
N SER A 261 14.54 11.42 5.25
CA SER A 261 15.53 12.40 5.68
C SER A 261 15.70 13.47 4.62
#